data_AF-Q2N7E9-F1
#
_entry.id   AF-Q2N7E9-F1
#
_cell.length_a   1.000
_cell.length_b   1.000
_cell.length_c   1.000
_cell.angle_alpha   90.00
_cell.angle_beta   90.00
_cell.angle_gamma   90.00
#
_symmetry.space_group_name_H-M   'P 1'
#
loop_
_entity.id
_entity.type
_entity.pdbx_description
1 polymer ?
#
loop_
_entity_poly.entity_id
_entity_poly.type
_entity_poly.pdbx_seq_one_letter_code
_entity_poly.pdbx_strand_id
1 'polypeptide(L)'
;MAMIASIAGRLMLALLFILAGLNKIMNPADTAAYIEAQTALPPSLALPTGIFELVAGLFLAAGFMTRLSAFVLAVFTLLTIPLFHAQVSDPTQMTMALKNLAIAGGLLIVVAYGQARGSVDKWRERDRARKAEIKAAHAEGRAKGAETAATARHD
;
A
#
# COMPACT_ATOMS: atom_id res chain seq x y z
N MET A 1 -10.49 17.82 -0.35
CA MET A 1 -10.65 17.15 0.96
C MET A 1 -10.36 15.65 0.90
N ALA A 2 -10.95 14.87 -0.02
CA ALA A 2 -10.74 13.41 -0.10
C ALA A 2 -9.25 12.95 -0.19
N MET A 3 -8.40 13.68 -0.91
CA MET A 3 -6.97 13.36 -1.02
C MET A 3 -6.24 13.49 0.32
N ILE A 4 -6.49 14.59 1.05
CA ILE A 4 -5.89 14.85 2.36
C ILE A 4 -6.34 13.79 3.36
N ALA A 5 -7.65 13.48 3.38
CA ALA A 5 -8.20 12.43 4.23
C ALA A 5 -7.62 11.04 3.92
N SER A 6 -7.42 10.72 2.64
CA SER A 6 -6.82 9.45 2.21
C SER A 6 -5.35 9.34 2.65
N ILE A 7 -4.56 10.39 2.49
CA ILE A 7 -3.15 10.41 2.93
C ILE A 7 -3.09 10.32 4.46
N ALA A 8 -3.88 11.13 5.17
CA ALA A 8 -3.93 11.13 6.63
C ALA A 8 -4.33 9.74 7.17
N GLY A 9 -5.41 9.15 6.67
CA GLY A 9 -5.86 7.82 7.08
C GLY A 9 -4.80 6.73 6.82
N ARG A 10 -4.12 6.81 5.68
CA ARG A 10 -3.02 5.88 5.36
C ARG A 10 -1.84 6.04 6.30
N LEU A 11 -1.46 7.28 6.64
CA LEU A 11 -0.38 7.54 7.61
C LEU A 11 -0.75 7.06 9.01
N MET A 12 -2.01 7.26 9.44
CA MET A 12 -2.50 6.76 10.73
C MET A 12 -2.44 5.23 10.81
N LEU A 13 -2.88 4.53 9.75
CA LEU A 13 -2.78 3.08 9.67
C LEU A 13 -1.32 2.61 9.64
N ALA A 14 -0.49 3.24 8.82
CA ALA A 14 0.93 2.89 8.69
C ALA A 14 1.71 3.10 10.00
N LEU A 15 1.41 4.18 10.74
CA LEU A 15 2.08 4.51 12.00
C LEU A 15 1.97 3.37 13.01
N LEU A 16 0.81 2.71 13.11
CA LEU A 16 0.61 1.58 13.99
C LEU A 16 1.61 0.44 13.71
N PHE A 17 1.80 0.08 12.44
CA PHE A 17 2.73 -0.98 12.04
C PHE A 17 4.19 -0.57 12.17
N ILE A 18 4.51 0.71 11.91
CA ILE A 18 5.88 1.22 12.07
C ILE A 18 6.29 1.15 13.54
N LEU A 19 5.45 1.65 14.45
CA LEU A 19 5.74 1.61 15.88
C LEU A 19 5.76 0.17 16.41
N ALA A 20 4.81 -0.67 15.99
CA ALA A 20 4.78 -2.08 16.37
C ALA A 20 6.03 -2.82 15.90
N GLY A 21 6.43 -2.65 14.63
CA GLY A 21 7.62 -3.27 14.07
C GLY A 21 8.90 -2.80 14.73
N LEU A 22 9.05 -1.49 14.97
CA LEU A 22 10.19 -0.94 15.71
C LEU A 22 10.29 -1.52 17.11
N ASN A 23 9.20 -1.58 17.86
CA ASN A 23 9.20 -2.15 19.21
C ASN A 23 9.61 -3.63 19.20
N LYS A 24 9.15 -4.41 18.22
CA LYS A 24 9.54 -5.83 18.06
C LYS A 24 11.01 -6.01 17.70
N ILE A 25 11.59 -5.09 16.92
CA ILE A 25 13.01 -5.13 16.54
C ILE A 25 13.90 -4.68 17.71
N MET A 26 13.45 -3.69 18.49
CA MET A 26 14.20 -3.20 19.65
C MET A 26 14.17 -4.19 20.82
N ASN A 27 13.04 -4.88 21.02
CA ASN A 27 12.84 -5.85 22.10
C ASN A 27 12.39 -7.22 21.54
N PRO A 28 13.27 -7.91 20.79
CA PRO A 28 12.91 -9.18 20.17
C PRO A 28 12.72 -10.30 21.21
N ALA A 29 13.43 -10.22 22.36
CA ALA A 29 13.31 -11.19 23.44
C ALA A 29 11.89 -11.19 24.06
N ASP A 30 11.35 -10.00 24.36
CA ASP A 30 9.99 -9.86 24.91
C ASP A 30 8.93 -10.36 23.92
N THR A 31 9.12 -10.06 22.63
CA THR A 31 8.23 -10.52 21.57
C THR A 31 8.30 -12.04 21.42
N ALA A 32 9.50 -12.63 21.49
CA ALA A 32 9.70 -14.08 21.43
C ALA A 32 9.01 -14.79 22.61
N ALA A 33 9.20 -14.28 23.83
CA ALA A 33 8.54 -14.79 25.02
C ALA A 33 7.01 -14.67 24.94
N TYR A 34 6.49 -13.57 24.37
CA TYR A 34 5.05 -13.40 24.15
C TYR A 34 4.50 -14.40 23.13
N ILE A 35 5.21 -14.63 22.02
CA ILE A 35 4.83 -15.62 21.00
C ILE A 35 4.78 -17.02 21.62
N GLU A 36 5.78 -17.38 22.41
CA GLU A 36 5.87 -18.69 23.08
C GLU A 36 4.74 -18.89 24.10
N ALA A 37 4.40 -17.84 24.85
CA ALA A 37 3.37 -17.90 25.87
C ALA A 37 1.94 -17.97 25.30
N GLN A 38 1.70 -17.38 24.12
CA GLN A 38 0.36 -17.21 23.58
C GLN A 38 0.05 -18.15 22.39
N THR A 39 1.07 -18.68 21.73
CA THR A 39 0.91 -19.43 20.48
C THR A 39 1.80 -20.66 20.41
N ALA A 40 1.49 -21.59 19.52
CA ALA A 40 2.38 -22.71 19.18
C ALA A 40 3.45 -22.34 18.12
N LEU A 41 3.62 -21.05 17.81
CA LEU A 41 4.56 -20.60 16.79
C LEU A 41 5.98 -20.52 17.35
N PRO A 42 7.01 -20.71 16.50
CA PRO A 42 8.39 -20.64 16.94
C PRO A 42 8.77 -19.20 17.35
N PRO A 43 9.43 -19.00 18.51
CA PRO A 43 9.82 -17.68 19.01
C PRO A 43 10.78 -16.93 18.08
N SER A 44 11.49 -17.65 17.21
CA SER A 44 12.36 -17.09 16.17
C SER A 44 11.64 -16.20 15.16
N LEU A 45 10.30 -16.23 15.12
CA LEU A 45 9.47 -15.35 14.28
C LEU A 45 9.40 -13.91 14.80
N ALA A 46 9.76 -13.65 16.06
CA ALA A 46 9.71 -12.31 16.65
C ALA A 46 10.40 -11.23 15.77
N LEU A 47 11.63 -11.51 15.36
CA LEU A 47 12.42 -10.57 14.56
C LEU A 47 11.92 -10.46 13.10
N PRO A 48 11.66 -11.55 12.35
CA PRO A 48 11.05 -11.50 11.03
C PRO A 48 9.72 -10.74 11.02
N THR A 49 8.83 -10.97 12.00
CA THR A 49 7.54 -10.27 12.09
C THR A 49 7.73 -8.77 12.34
N GLY A 50 8.68 -8.39 13.21
CA GLY A 50 9.01 -6.98 13.44
C GLY A 50 9.52 -6.27 12.19
N ILE A 51 10.45 -6.89 11.46
CA ILE A 51 10.97 -6.36 10.19
C ILE A 51 9.86 -6.24 9.15
N PHE A 52 9.02 -7.27 9.04
CA PHE A 52 7.90 -7.29 8.12
C PHE A 52 6.92 -6.13 8.39
N GLU A 53 6.49 -5.95 9.65
CA GLU A 53 5.58 -4.87 10.03
C GLU A 53 6.17 -3.50 9.74
N LEU A 54 7.45 -3.31 10.05
CA LEU A 54 8.15 -2.06 9.82
C LEU A 54 8.23 -1.73 8.33
N VAL A 55 8.69 -2.67 7.51
CA VAL A 55 8.87 -2.47 6.07
C VAL A 55 7.53 -2.27 5.37
N ALA A 56 6.53 -3.11 5.67
CA ALA A 56 5.21 -2.99 5.09
C ALA A 56 4.50 -1.69 5.54
N GLY A 57 4.69 -1.29 6.80
CA GLY A 57 4.23 -0.01 7.33
C GLY A 57 4.87 1.18 6.61
N LEU A 58 6.19 1.15 6.39
CA LEU A 58 6.91 2.18 5.63
C LEU A 58 6.42 2.27 4.18
N PHE A 59 6.20 1.14 3.52
CA PHE A 59 5.67 1.10 2.15
C PHE A 59 4.26 1.68 2.09
N LEU A 60 3.42 1.33 3.07
CA LEU A 60 2.09 1.90 3.20
C LEU A 60 2.15 3.43 3.41
N ALA A 61 3.01 3.93 4.30
CA ALA A 61 3.19 5.36 4.55
C ALA A 61 3.64 6.11 3.28
N ALA A 62 4.73 5.63 2.66
CA ALA A 62 5.32 6.19 1.45
C ALA A 62 4.37 6.14 0.23
N GLY A 63 3.32 5.31 0.28
CA GLY A 63 2.43 5.08 -0.85
C GLY A 63 3.05 4.19 -1.94
N PHE A 64 4.08 3.42 -1.59
CA PHE A 64 4.70 2.45 -2.48
C PHE A 64 3.96 1.11 -2.38
N MET A 65 3.56 0.56 -3.54
CA MET A 65 2.77 -0.69 -3.62
C MET A 65 1.57 -0.71 -2.66
N THR A 66 0.88 0.42 -2.50
CA THR A 66 -0.11 0.69 -1.44
C THR A 66 -1.16 -0.41 -1.27
N ARG A 67 -1.68 -0.93 -2.39
CA ARG A 67 -2.68 -2.02 -2.37
C ARG A 67 -2.11 -3.33 -1.85
N LEU A 68 -0.90 -3.68 -2.27
CA LEU A 68 -0.25 -4.91 -1.82
C LEU A 68 0.13 -4.80 -0.34
N SER A 69 0.77 -3.71 0.07
CA SER A 69 1.16 -3.47 1.46
C SER A 69 -0.08 -3.48 2.37
N ALA A 70 -1.17 -2.79 1.99
CA ALA A 70 -2.40 -2.80 2.75
C ALA A 70 -3.05 -4.19 2.82
N PHE A 71 -3.07 -4.93 1.71
CA PHE A 71 -3.67 -6.28 1.68
C PHE A 71 -2.90 -7.25 2.58
N VAL A 72 -1.58 -7.27 2.45
CA VAL A 72 -0.70 -8.13 3.24
C VAL A 72 -0.77 -7.78 4.73
N LEU A 73 -0.78 -6.49 5.08
CA LEU A 73 -1.01 -6.04 6.46
C LEU A 73 -2.42 -6.38 6.96
N ALA A 74 -3.45 -6.33 6.12
CA ALA A 74 -4.81 -6.68 6.51
C ALA A 74 -4.92 -8.18 6.84
N VAL A 75 -4.39 -9.04 5.97
CA VAL A 75 -4.32 -10.49 6.20
C VAL A 75 -3.53 -10.78 7.48
N PHE A 76 -2.35 -10.18 7.63
CA PHE A 76 -1.56 -10.31 8.85
C PHE A 76 -2.35 -9.92 10.10
N THR A 77 -2.99 -8.75 10.08
CA THR A 77 -3.79 -8.25 11.22
C THR A 77 -4.94 -9.18 11.56
N LEU A 78 -5.64 -9.72 10.55
CA LEU A 78 -6.70 -10.71 10.76
C LEU A 78 -6.18 -12.01 11.36
N LEU A 79 -5.00 -12.48 10.94
CA LEU A 79 -4.37 -13.66 11.52
C LEU A 79 -3.98 -13.47 12.98
N THR A 80 -3.66 -12.24 13.42
CA THR A 80 -3.34 -12.00 14.84
C THR A 80 -4.52 -12.23 15.78
N ILE A 81 -5.76 -12.09 15.30
CA ILE A 81 -6.97 -12.23 16.14
C ILE A 81 -7.12 -13.66 16.69
N PRO A 82 -7.22 -14.72 15.86
CA PRO A 82 -7.33 -16.08 16.38
C PRO A 82 -6.05 -16.58 17.03
N LEU A 83 -4.89 -16.00 16.73
CA LEU A 83 -3.61 -16.43 17.29
C LEU A 83 -3.36 -15.85 18.69
N PHE A 84 -3.64 -14.56 18.92
CA PHE A 84 -3.26 -13.86 20.15
C PHE A 84 -4.46 -13.37 20.98
N HIS A 85 -5.68 -13.40 20.44
CA HIS A 85 -6.87 -12.86 21.07
C HIS A 85 -8.05 -13.85 21.04
N ALA A 86 -7.75 -15.13 21.25
CA ALA A 86 -8.73 -16.22 21.15
C ALA A 86 -9.67 -16.33 22.37
N GLN A 87 -9.29 -15.80 23.54
CA GLN A 87 -10.17 -15.81 24.72
C GLN A 87 -11.20 -14.67 24.66
N VAL A 88 -12.28 -14.91 23.91
CA VAL A 88 -13.42 -13.99 23.78
C VAL A 88 -14.16 -13.69 25.09
N SER A 89 -13.94 -14.49 26.14
CA SER A 89 -14.48 -14.25 27.48
C SER A 89 -13.71 -13.20 28.29
N ASP A 90 -12.48 -12.86 27.90
CA ASP A 90 -11.71 -11.78 28.51
C ASP A 90 -12.05 -10.45 27.78
N PRO A 91 -12.64 -9.46 28.47
CA PRO A 91 -12.96 -8.15 27.89
C PRO A 91 -11.76 -7.45 27.25
N THR A 92 -10.55 -7.67 27.77
CA THR A 92 -9.32 -7.07 27.27
C THR A 92 -8.95 -7.67 25.91
N GLN A 93 -8.98 -8.99 25.78
CA GLN A 93 -8.72 -9.67 24.52
C GLN A 93 -9.78 -9.35 23.47
N MET A 94 -11.06 -9.31 23.86
CA MET A 94 -12.14 -8.91 22.96
C MET A 94 -11.92 -7.50 22.41
N THR A 95 -11.51 -6.55 23.26
CA THR A 95 -11.22 -5.18 22.84
C THR A 95 -10.05 -5.12 21.85
N MET A 96 -8.99 -5.91 22.09
CA MET A 96 -7.85 -5.97 21.17
C MET A 96 -8.19 -6.64 19.84
N ALA A 97 -9.00 -7.71 19.86
CA ALA A 97 -9.52 -8.35 18.66
C ALA A 97 -10.36 -7.37 17.82
N LEU A 98 -11.28 -6.62 18.44
CA LEU A 98 -12.10 -5.62 17.77
C LEU A 98 -11.25 -4.47 17.20
N LYS A 99 -10.22 -4.02 17.93
CA LYS A 99 -9.26 -3.04 17.41
C LYS A 99 -8.57 -3.55 16.15
N ASN A 100 -8.07 -4.79 16.17
CA ASN A 100 -7.40 -5.39 15.01
C ASN A 100 -8.39 -5.60 13.84
N LEU A 101 -9.63 -5.97 14.12
CA LEU A 101 -10.69 -6.07 13.11
C LEU A 101 -10.98 -4.72 12.45
N ALA A 102 -11.06 -3.65 13.24
CA ALA A 102 -11.24 -2.28 12.72
C ALA A 102 -10.04 -1.81 11.88
N ILE A 103 -8.81 -2.12 12.31
CA ILE A 103 -7.59 -1.83 11.55
C ILE A 103 -7.59 -2.59 10.21
N ALA A 104 -7.93 -3.89 10.23
CA ALA A 104 -8.06 -4.68 9.02
C ALA A 104 -9.12 -4.10 8.07
N GLY A 105 -10.27 -3.67 8.59
CA GLY A 105 -11.28 -2.96 7.80
C GLY A 105 -10.75 -1.67 7.15
N GLY A 106 -10.03 -0.84 7.91
CA GLY A 106 -9.37 0.35 7.39
C GLY A 106 -8.36 0.04 6.28
N LEU A 107 -7.57 -1.02 6.44
CA LEU A 107 -6.62 -1.49 5.43
C LEU A 107 -7.34 -2.02 4.19
N LEU A 108 -8.44 -2.77 4.32
CA LEU A 108 -9.24 -3.25 3.19
C LEU A 108 -9.87 -2.09 2.41
N ILE A 109 -10.28 -1.01 3.08
CA ILE A 109 -10.67 0.24 2.42
C ILE A 109 -9.49 0.81 1.62
N VAL A 110 -8.27 0.80 2.16
CA VAL A 110 -7.06 1.17 1.41
C VAL A 110 -6.76 0.18 0.26
N VAL A 111 -7.11 -1.10 0.35
CA VAL A 111 -6.98 -2.05 -0.78
C VAL A 111 -7.97 -1.70 -1.89
N ALA A 112 -9.22 -1.40 -1.54
CA ALA A 112 -10.29 -1.05 -2.47
C ALA A 112 -10.04 0.30 -3.16
N TYR A 113 -9.61 1.30 -2.39
CA TYR A 113 -9.47 2.70 -2.83
C TYR A 113 -8.02 3.18 -2.93
N GLY A 114 -7.02 2.31 -2.72
CA GLY A 114 -5.58 2.64 -2.76
C GLY A 114 -5.06 3.03 -4.14
N GLN A 115 -5.96 3.04 -5.13
CA GLN A 115 -5.80 3.58 -6.47
C GLN A 115 -6.57 4.89 -6.67
N ALA A 116 -6.89 5.62 -5.60
CA ALA A 116 -7.24 7.04 -5.71
C ALA A 116 -5.99 7.83 -6.17
N ARG A 117 -5.66 7.70 -7.46
CA ARG A 117 -4.80 8.58 -8.26
C ARG A 117 -3.31 8.59 -7.91
N GLY A 118 -2.71 7.41 -7.77
CA GLY A 118 -1.25 7.28 -7.72
C GLY A 118 -0.60 7.85 -8.98
N SER A 119 0.27 8.85 -8.79
CA SER A 119 0.97 9.66 -9.80
C SER A 119 1.53 8.90 -11.01
N VAL A 120 1.85 7.61 -10.87
CA VAL A 120 2.48 6.79 -11.92
C VAL A 120 1.54 6.47 -13.08
N ASP A 121 0.27 6.17 -12.82
CA ASP A 121 -0.69 5.91 -13.90
C ASP A 121 -1.04 7.19 -14.65
N LYS A 122 -1.15 8.32 -13.93
CA LYS A 122 -1.28 9.64 -14.55
C LYS A 122 -0.03 10.00 -15.36
N TRP A 123 1.16 9.66 -14.89
CA TRP A 123 2.40 9.91 -15.62
C TRP A 123 2.45 9.08 -16.91
N ARG A 124 2.06 7.80 -16.84
CA ARG A 124 1.96 6.90 -18.01
C ARG A 124 0.86 7.30 -18.99
N GLU A 125 -0.28 7.78 -18.52
CA GLU A 125 -1.33 8.33 -19.39
C GLU A 125 -0.88 9.63 -20.06
N ARG A 126 -0.25 10.55 -19.32
CA ARG A 126 0.31 11.79 -19.87
C ARG A 126 1.41 11.51 -20.88
N ASP A 127 2.28 10.54 -20.63
CA ASP A 127 3.35 10.16 -21.57
C ASP A 127 2.78 9.50 -22.83
N ARG A 128 1.75 8.66 -22.70
CA ARG A 128 1.07 8.06 -23.85
C ARG A 128 0.32 9.11 -24.68
N ALA A 129 -0.39 10.02 -24.02
CA ALA A 129 -1.06 11.14 -24.68
C ALA A 129 -0.06 12.05 -25.40
N ARG A 130 1.05 12.43 -24.74
CA ARG A 130 2.11 13.24 -25.34
C ARG A 130 2.79 12.56 -26.53
N LYS A 131 3.06 11.25 -26.45
CA LYS A 131 3.60 10.48 -27.59
C LYS A 131 2.61 10.40 -28.75
N ALA A 132 1.31 10.27 -28.46
CA ALA A 132 0.27 10.26 -29.47
C ALA A 132 0.14 11.63 -30.17
N GLU A 133 0.16 12.73 -29.41
CA GLU A 133 0.17 14.10 -29.95
C GLU A 133 1.40 14.36 -30.84
N ILE A 134 2.60 13.97 -30.40
CA ILE A 134 3.83 14.13 -31.21
C ILE A 134 3.75 13.32 -32.50
N LYS A 135 3.21 12.10 -32.45
CA LYS A 135 3.04 11.25 -33.64
C LYS A 135 2.01 11.84 -34.61
N ALA A 136 0.90 12.39 -34.09
CA ALA A 136 -0.11 13.06 -34.89
C ALA A 136 0.46 14.32 -35.58
N ALA A 137 1.18 15.17 -34.83
CA ALA A 137 1.84 16.34 -35.39
C ALA A 137 2.85 15.99 -36.50
N HIS A 138 3.62 14.91 -36.33
CA HIS A 138 4.55 14.42 -37.36
C HIS A 138 3.85 13.81 -38.58
N ALA A 139 2.62 13.31 -38.44
CA ALA A 139 1.83 12.77 -39.54
C ALA A 139 1.18 13.91 -40.34
N GLU A 140 0.60 14.90 -39.66
CA GLU A 140 0.05 16.10 -40.29
C GLU A 140 1.11 16.91 -41.03
N GLY A 141 2.30 17.08 -40.43
CA GLY A 141 3.43 17.75 -41.09
C GLY A 141 3.89 17.03 -42.36
N ARG A 142 3.86 15.69 -42.37
CA ARG A 142 4.18 14.88 -43.57
C ARG A 142 3.11 14.98 -44.65
N ALA A 143 1.83 15.00 -44.27
CA ALA A 143 0.72 15.17 -45.21
C ALA A 143 0.75 16.54 -45.89
N LYS A 144 0.90 17.61 -45.10
CA LYS A 144 1.05 18.98 -45.65
C LYS A 144 2.29 19.13 -46.53
N GLY A 145 3.41 18.54 -46.13
CA GLY A 145 4.63 18.54 -46.94
C GLY A 145 4.47 17.81 -48.28
N ALA A 146 3.73 16.71 -48.30
CA ALA A 146 3.43 15.97 -49.52
C ALA A 146 2.48 16.74 -50.45
N GLU A 147 1.45 17.41 -49.92
CA GLU A 147 0.57 18.28 -50.71
C GLU A 147 1.32 19.45 -51.33
N THR A 148 2.17 20.13 -50.55
CA THR A 148 2.97 21.27 -51.02
C THR A 148 3.98 20.86 -52.10
N ALA A 149 4.55 19.65 -51.98
CA ALA A 149 5.46 19.11 -52.97
C ALA A 149 4.76 18.61 -54.25
N ALA A 150 3.48 18.26 -54.16
CA ALA A 150 2.67 17.88 -55.31
C ALA A 150 2.22 19.11 -56.10
N THR A 151 1.77 20.18 -55.42
CA THR A 151 1.42 21.44 -56.09
C THR A 151 2.62 22.09 -56.77
N ALA A 152 3.79 22.10 -56.13
CA ALA A 152 5.02 22.67 -56.71
C ALA A 152 5.60 21.90 -57.93
N ARG A 153 5.05 20.72 -58.29
CA ARG A 153 5.44 19.98 -59.51
C ARG A 153 4.52 20.22 -60.70
N HIS A 154 3.40 20.91 -60.48
CA HIS A 154 2.41 21.23 -61.51
C HIS A 154 2.52 22.67 -62.05
N ASP A 155 3.43 23.46 -61.49
CA ASP A 155 3.83 24.80 -61.96
C ASP A 155 5.17 24.72 -62.72
#